data_AF-A0A517MAG7-F1
#
_entry.id   AF-A0A517MAG7-F1
#
_cell.length_a   1.000
_cell.length_b   1.000
_cell.length_c   1.000
_cell.angle_alpha   90.00
_cell.angle_beta   90.00
_cell.angle_gamma   90.00
#
_symmetry.space_group_name_H-M   'P 1'
#
loop_
_entity.id
_entity.type
_entity.pdbx_description
1 polymer ?
#
loop_
_entity_poly.entity_id
_entity_poly.type
_entity_poly.pdbx_seq_one_letter_code
_entity_poly.pdbx_strand_id
1 'polypeptide(L)'
;MIFKSLAVAGLLTCMVTQTASAGFILYNIRNGASGAAGVSGLPNGPYDIAITEGGQKVGLGSSDIDGSKLKNIGNLAITRTDDRTGMAAGPFSAPYLNFWITDGTNYAVVANEPSNAAFQPLFNNGYDLTFADLADKTAKVFENADTSWLPNNGVGLTFADLGELVIQAPTIAELGVGWAGLGTGAPRELGTNVAYGVNWIFGDTLENYVSGGPGYAVSSPSVTAAVPEPSSLVIACCGLVAAGVSFRRRKRAAVAAV
;
A
#
# COMPACT_ATOMS: atom_id res chain seq x y z
N MET A 1 -7.54 -46.53 41.73
CA MET A 1 -8.51 -45.73 40.96
C MET A 1 -8.18 -44.26 41.18
N ILE A 2 -7.35 -43.69 40.30
CA ILE A 2 -7.73 -42.77 39.21
C ILE A 2 -8.24 -41.43 39.77
N PHE A 3 -7.31 -40.48 39.97
CA PHE A 3 -7.54 -39.04 39.80
C PHE A 3 -6.18 -38.38 39.52
N LYS A 4 -5.64 -38.64 38.33
CA LYS A 4 -4.64 -37.81 37.67
C LYS A 4 -5.25 -37.42 36.34
N SER A 5 -5.44 -36.12 36.13
CA SER A 5 -5.66 -35.41 34.84
C SER A 5 -6.75 -34.36 35.04
N LEU A 6 -6.35 -33.11 35.28
CA LEU A 6 -7.04 -31.93 34.75
C LEU A 6 -6.23 -30.67 35.07
N ALA A 7 -6.34 -29.67 34.18
CA ALA A 7 -5.70 -28.35 34.19
C ALA A 7 -4.31 -28.22 33.52
N VAL A 8 -4.19 -28.75 32.30
CA VAL A 8 -3.41 -28.08 31.24
C VAL A 8 -4.41 -27.74 30.13
N ALA A 9 -5.20 -26.69 30.35
CA ALA A 9 -6.10 -26.15 29.34
C ALA A 9 -6.23 -24.65 29.58
N GLY A 10 -5.85 -23.86 28.58
CA GLY A 10 -6.13 -22.42 28.56
C GLY A 10 -4.90 -21.52 28.50
N LEU A 11 -4.12 -21.60 27.41
CA LEU A 11 -3.45 -20.41 26.87
C LEU A 11 -3.00 -20.65 25.41
N LEU A 12 -3.91 -21.12 24.57
CA LEU A 12 -3.66 -21.26 23.13
C LEU A 12 -4.91 -20.77 22.38
N THR A 13 -5.23 -19.49 22.53
CA THR A 13 -6.31 -18.88 21.76
C THR A 13 -6.00 -17.42 21.50
N CYS A 14 -6.10 -17.08 20.22
CA CYS A 14 -6.24 -15.73 19.68
C CYS A 14 -5.00 -14.84 19.71
N MET A 15 -4.12 -14.99 18.71
CA MET A 15 -3.67 -13.87 17.85
C MET A 15 -3.23 -14.43 16.49
N VAL A 16 -4.16 -15.07 15.77
CA VAL A 16 -4.08 -15.03 14.31
C VAL A 16 -5.11 -14.00 13.91
N THR A 17 -4.76 -12.72 14.04
CA THR A 17 -5.40 -11.72 13.19
C THR A 17 -4.98 -12.09 11.78
N GLN A 18 -5.81 -12.86 11.08
CA GLN A 18 -5.74 -12.85 9.63
C GLN A 18 -6.01 -11.40 9.26
N THR A 19 -4.98 -10.64 8.94
CA THR A 19 -5.13 -9.47 8.09
C THR A 19 -5.84 -10.01 6.86
N ALA A 20 -7.12 -9.68 6.71
CA ALA A 20 -7.75 -9.84 5.41
C ALA A 20 -6.93 -8.96 4.48
N SER A 21 -6.08 -9.58 3.66
CA SER A 21 -5.48 -8.91 2.52
C SER A 21 -6.65 -8.56 1.61
N ALA A 22 -7.01 -7.28 1.60
CA ALA A 22 -7.95 -6.69 0.66
C ALA A 22 -7.45 -6.83 -0.78
N GLY A 23 -6.19 -7.24 -0.97
CA GLY A 23 -5.59 -7.40 -2.28
C GLY A 23 -5.52 -6.07 -3.00
N PHE A 24 -5.36 -6.12 -4.31
CA PHE A 24 -5.48 -4.94 -5.14
C PHE A 24 -6.81 -4.94 -5.88
N ILE A 25 -7.59 -3.88 -5.70
CA ILE A 25 -8.89 -3.66 -6.32
C ILE A 25 -8.73 -2.64 -7.44
N LEU A 26 -9.28 -2.96 -8.59
CA LEU A 26 -9.32 -2.10 -9.76
C LEU A 26 -10.52 -1.17 -9.67
N TYR A 27 -10.32 0.12 -9.88
CA TYR A 27 -11.37 1.13 -9.76
C TYR A 27 -11.17 2.28 -10.74
N ASN A 28 -12.27 2.89 -11.16
CA ASN A 28 -12.25 4.03 -12.07
C ASN A 28 -12.14 5.34 -11.28
N ILE A 29 -11.15 6.17 -11.58
CA ILE A 29 -10.93 7.47 -10.91
C ILE A 29 -11.66 8.59 -11.67
N ARG A 30 -11.53 8.61 -12.99
CA ARG A 30 -12.05 9.67 -13.82
C ARG A 30 -12.35 9.18 -15.23
N ASN A 31 -13.52 9.58 -15.73
CA ASN A 31 -13.90 9.39 -17.13
C ASN A 31 -13.24 10.47 -18.00
N GLY A 32 -12.93 10.12 -19.25
CA GLY A 32 -12.69 11.12 -20.28
C GLY A 32 -14.00 11.60 -20.91
N ALA A 33 -13.90 12.32 -22.03
CA ALA A 33 -15.04 12.85 -22.76
C ALA A 33 -15.94 11.76 -23.38
N SER A 34 -15.38 10.64 -23.83
CA SER A 34 -16.11 9.50 -24.38
C SER A 34 -16.52 8.46 -23.33
N GLY A 35 -16.04 8.59 -22.08
CA GLY A 35 -16.45 7.78 -20.95
C GLY A 35 -15.30 7.17 -20.17
N ALA A 36 -15.60 6.10 -19.45
CA ALA A 36 -14.62 5.36 -18.65
C ALA A 36 -13.56 4.68 -19.55
N ALA A 37 -12.38 4.45 -18.98
CA ALA A 37 -11.36 3.62 -19.61
C ALA A 37 -11.90 2.20 -19.85
N GLY A 38 -11.39 1.54 -20.89
CA GLY A 38 -11.66 0.12 -21.10
C GLY A 38 -10.88 -0.69 -20.08
N VAL A 39 -11.56 -1.47 -19.24
CA VAL A 39 -10.87 -2.29 -18.24
C VAL A 39 -11.46 -3.69 -18.19
N SER A 40 -10.58 -4.70 -18.21
CA SER A 40 -10.94 -6.10 -18.02
C SER A 40 -9.95 -6.81 -17.10
N GLY A 41 -10.41 -7.74 -16.27
CA GLY A 41 -9.54 -8.51 -15.38
C GLY A 41 -10.32 -9.23 -14.29
N LEU A 42 -9.62 -10.12 -13.57
CA LEU A 42 -10.14 -10.81 -12.38
C LEU A 42 -9.64 -10.09 -11.11
N PRO A 43 -10.31 -10.27 -9.96
CA PRO A 43 -9.74 -9.85 -8.68
C PRO A 43 -8.34 -10.43 -8.48
N ASN A 44 -7.36 -9.57 -8.17
CA ASN A 44 -5.92 -9.86 -8.06
C ASN A 44 -5.18 -10.18 -9.39
N GLY A 45 -5.78 -9.86 -10.53
CA GLY A 45 -5.15 -9.90 -11.85
C GLY A 45 -5.25 -11.26 -12.57
N PRO A 46 -4.80 -11.34 -13.83
CA PRO A 46 -4.25 -10.24 -14.63
C PRO A 46 -5.30 -9.16 -14.98
N TYR A 47 -4.83 -7.95 -15.22
CA TYR A 47 -5.62 -6.77 -15.58
C TYR A 47 -5.16 -6.20 -16.91
N ASP A 48 -6.10 -5.93 -17.81
CA ASP A 48 -5.91 -5.18 -19.04
C ASP A 48 -6.62 -3.83 -18.90
N ILE A 49 -5.87 -2.74 -19.06
CA ILE A 49 -6.30 -1.36 -18.81
C ILE A 49 -6.01 -0.54 -20.05
N ALA A 50 -7.05 -0.21 -20.81
CA ALA A 50 -7.00 0.60 -22.02
C ALA A 50 -7.37 2.07 -21.73
N ILE A 51 -6.36 2.93 -21.72
CA ILE A 51 -6.53 4.39 -21.74
C ILE A 51 -6.62 4.83 -23.19
N THR A 52 -7.83 5.14 -23.66
CA THR A 52 -8.11 5.42 -25.08
C THR A 52 -8.12 6.91 -25.39
N GLU A 53 -8.18 7.77 -24.39
CA GLU A 53 -8.16 9.22 -24.54
C GLU A 53 -7.61 9.94 -23.29
N GLY A 54 -7.27 11.22 -23.45
CA GLY A 54 -6.85 12.07 -22.34
C GLY A 54 -7.96 12.27 -21.31
N GLY A 55 -7.58 12.42 -20.04
CA GLY A 55 -8.52 12.61 -18.94
C GLY A 55 -9.00 11.31 -18.28
N GLN A 56 -8.99 10.18 -18.99
CA GLN A 56 -9.25 8.87 -18.39
C GLN A 56 -8.19 8.53 -17.35
N LYS A 57 -8.64 8.05 -16.18
CA LYS A 57 -7.76 7.69 -15.07
C LYS A 57 -8.32 6.49 -14.32
N VAL A 58 -7.50 5.46 -14.14
CA VAL A 58 -7.84 4.21 -13.46
C VAL A 58 -6.83 3.96 -12.35
N GLY A 59 -7.30 3.45 -11.22
CA GLY A 59 -6.47 3.03 -10.11
C GLY A 59 -6.55 1.53 -9.89
N LEU A 60 -5.43 0.95 -9.47
CA LEU A 60 -5.35 -0.38 -8.88
C LEU A 60 -4.83 -0.18 -7.46
N GLY A 61 -5.72 -0.30 -6.48
CA GLY A 61 -5.47 0.15 -5.10
C GLY A 61 -5.57 -0.95 -4.06
N SER A 62 -4.79 -0.84 -2.99
CA SER A 62 -4.80 -1.74 -1.85
C SER A 62 -4.79 -0.99 -0.52
N SER A 63 -5.51 -1.54 0.45
CA SER A 63 -5.50 -1.11 1.85
C SER A 63 -4.74 -2.09 2.77
N ASP A 64 -3.97 -3.03 2.19
CA ASP A 64 -3.30 -4.11 2.95
C ASP A 64 -2.29 -3.61 3.97
N ILE A 65 -1.77 -2.41 3.77
CA ILE A 65 -0.81 -1.76 4.67
C ILE A 65 -1.32 -0.42 5.21
N ASP A 66 -2.63 -0.18 5.16
CA ASP A 66 -3.25 0.98 5.82
C ASP A 66 -2.91 0.96 7.33
N GLY A 67 -2.64 2.14 7.89
CA GLY A 67 -2.16 2.32 9.26
C GLY A 67 -0.66 2.07 9.45
N SER A 68 0.06 1.56 8.45
CA SER A 68 1.52 1.45 8.51
C SER A 68 2.20 2.77 8.18
N LYS A 69 3.45 2.96 8.62
CA LYS A 69 4.26 4.12 8.22
C LYS A 69 4.82 3.92 6.82
N LEU A 70 4.99 4.99 6.07
CA LEU A 70 5.56 4.96 4.72
C LEU A 70 6.95 4.27 4.69
N LYS A 71 7.78 4.52 5.70
CA LYS A 71 9.10 3.86 5.83
C LYS A 71 9.05 2.35 6.07
N ASN A 72 7.89 1.82 6.45
CA ASN A 72 7.72 0.40 6.75
C ASN A 72 7.28 -0.39 5.51
N ILE A 73 7.30 0.16 4.29
CA ILE A 73 7.06 -0.64 3.08
C ILE A 73 8.15 -1.70 2.96
N GLY A 74 7.76 -2.97 3.13
CA GLY A 74 8.63 -4.13 2.99
C GLY A 74 8.77 -4.53 1.52
N ASN A 75 7.64 -4.57 0.81
CA ASN A 75 7.59 -4.85 -0.61
C ASN A 75 6.44 -4.08 -1.27
N LEU A 76 6.66 -3.63 -2.49
CA LEU A 76 5.67 -3.04 -3.37
C LEU A 76 6.01 -3.50 -4.79
N ALA A 77 5.12 -4.27 -5.40
CA ALA A 77 5.36 -4.85 -6.71
C ALA A 77 4.16 -4.75 -7.65
N ILE A 78 4.47 -4.75 -8.95
CA ILE A 78 3.53 -4.93 -10.06
C ILE A 78 4.32 -5.39 -11.29
N THR A 79 3.84 -6.42 -11.98
CA THR A 79 4.47 -6.90 -13.22
C THR A 79 3.72 -6.35 -14.43
N ARG A 80 4.44 -5.89 -15.45
CA ARG A 80 3.88 -5.62 -16.78
C ARG A 80 3.97 -6.89 -17.64
N THR A 81 2.85 -7.28 -18.22
CA THR A 81 2.71 -8.49 -19.04
C THR A 81 2.38 -8.19 -20.49
N ASP A 82 2.30 -6.92 -20.87
CA ASP A 82 1.98 -6.51 -22.25
C ASP A 82 3.13 -6.77 -23.22
N ASP A 83 2.78 -7.16 -24.45
CA ASP A 83 3.75 -7.45 -25.51
C ASP A 83 4.34 -6.16 -26.08
N ARG A 84 5.65 -6.04 -25.97
CA ARG A 84 6.44 -4.90 -26.47
C ARG A 84 6.66 -4.96 -27.98
N THR A 85 6.34 -6.08 -28.62
CA THR A 85 6.57 -6.32 -30.04
C THR A 85 5.63 -5.44 -30.87
N GLY A 86 6.19 -4.47 -31.60
CA GLY A 86 5.44 -3.57 -32.48
C GLY A 86 5.19 -2.16 -31.92
N MET A 87 5.65 -1.84 -30.72
CA MET A 87 5.70 -0.45 -30.24
C MET A 87 6.80 0.31 -31.00
N ALA A 88 6.39 1.22 -31.89
CA ALA A 88 7.30 1.92 -32.80
C ALA A 88 8.02 3.15 -32.16
N ALA A 89 7.47 3.70 -31.06
CA ALA A 89 8.04 4.81 -30.30
C ALA A 89 7.30 5.00 -28.95
N GLY A 90 7.91 5.74 -28.02
CA GLY A 90 7.35 6.10 -26.71
C GLY A 90 8.02 5.38 -25.53
N PRO A 91 8.18 6.03 -24.36
CA PRO A 91 8.72 5.35 -23.19
C PRO A 91 7.75 4.25 -22.76
N PHE A 92 8.29 3.06 -22.52
CA PHE A 92 7.60 2.01 -21.76
C PHE A 92 7.54 2.47 -20.31
N SER A 93 6.63 3.40 -20.05
CA SER A 93 6.50 4.10 -18.78
C SER A 93 5.84 3.19 -17.76
N ALA A 94 6.36 3.18 -16.55
CA ALA A 94 5.68 2.48 -15.47
C ALA A 94 4.36 3.18 -15.10
N PRO A 95 3.42 2.53 -14.40
CA PRO A 95 2.28 3.25 -13.81
C PRO A 95 2.77 4.27 -12.78
N TYR A 96 1.97 5.31 -12.50
CA TYR A 96 2.29 6.20 -11.38
C TYR A 96 2.14 5.41 -10.09
N LEU A 97 3.06 5.66 -9.16
CA LEU A 97 2.95 5.18 -7.79
C LEU A 97 2.35 6.28 -6.93
N ASN A 98 1.24 6.01 -6.25
CA ASN A 98 0.58 6.95 -5.34
C ASN A 98 0.32 6.32 -3.96
N PHE A 99 0.58 7.08 -2.91
CA PHE A 99 0.20 6.76 -1.54
C PHE A 99 -0.69 7.86 -0.98
N TRP A 100 -1.82 7.50 -0.37
CA TRP A 100 -2.46 8.41 0.57
C TRP A 100 -1.68 8.40 1.87
N ILE A 101 -1.28 9.59 2.32
CA ILE A 101 -0.58 9.80 3.59
C ILE A 101 -1.41 10.66 4.53
N THR A 102 -1.23 10.46 5.84
CA THR A 102 -1.85 11.28 6.88
C THR A 102 -0.95 11.46 8.10
N ASP A 103 -1.14 12.57 8.80
CA ASP A 103 -0.66 12.82 10.17
C ASP A 103 -1.73 12.47 11.24
N GLY A 104 -2.90 11.96 10.82
CA GLY A 104 -4.07 11.68 11.64
C GLY A 104 -5.15 12.78 11.57
N THR A 105 -4.87 13.92 10.92
CA THR A 105 -5.84 15.01 10.72
C THR A 105 -5.90 15.45 9.25
N ASN A 106 -4.76 15.57 8.61
CA ASN A 106 -4.59 16.03 7.24
C ASN A 106 -4.33 14.86 6.30
N TYR A 107 -4.70 15.02 5.03
CA TYR A 107 -4.42 14.03 3.99
C TYR A 107 -3.67 14.69 2.82
N ALA A 108 -2.82 13.91 2.18
CA ALA A 108 -2.23 14.26 0.90
C ALA A 108 -1.93 12.98 0.11
N VAL A 109 -1.72 13.13 -1.20
CA VAL A 109 -1.19 12.06 -2.04
C VAL A 109 0.29 12.29 -2.25
N VAL A 110 1.10 11.32 -1.89
CA VAL A 110 2.51 11.26 -2.31
C VAL A 110 2.61 10.46 -3.58
N ALA A 111 3.22 11.05 -4.59
CA ALA A 111 3.31 10.47 -5.90
C ALA A 111 4.73 10.42 -6.43
N ASN A 112 5.01 9.38 -7.22
CA ASN A 112 6.05 9.42 -8.21
C ASN A 112 5.43 9.28 -9.61
N GLU A 113 5.85 10.15 -10.52
CA GLU A 113 5.34 10.18 -11.88
C GLU A 113 6.28 9.43 -12.82
N PRO A 114 5.77 8.75 -13.86
CA PRO A 114 6.61 8.02 -14.80
C PRO A 114 7.61 8.90 -15.56
N SER A 115 7.35 10.21 -15.65
CA SER A 115 8.28 11.21 -16.18
C SER A 115 9.49 11.48 -15.29
N ASN A 116 9.49 10.99 -14.04
CA ASN A 116 10.62 11.14 -13.14
C ASN A 116 11.75 10.16 -13.54
N ALA A 117 12.83 10.73 -14.09
CA ALA A 117 13.99 9.96 -14.53
C ALA A 117 14.63 9.13 -13.40
N ALA A 118 14.45 9.49 -12.13
CA ALA A 118 15.01 8.75 -11.00
C ALA A 118 14.34 7.37 -10.76
N PHE A 119 13.12 7.17 -11.28
CA PHE A 119 12.39 5.89 -11.18
C PHE A 119 12.61 4.97 -12.38
N GLN A 120 13.12 5.51 -13.50
CA GLN A 120 13.36 4.73 -14.71
C GLN A 120 14.37 3.59 -14.50
N PRO A 121 15.49 3.76 -13.76
CA PRO A 121 16.42 2.67 -13.49
C PRO A 121 15.85 1.55 -12.59
N LEU A 122 14.77 1.83 -11.85
CA LEU A 122 14.12 0.84 -10.97
C LEU A 122 13.16 -0.08 -11.74
N PHE A 123 12.83 0.27 -12.97
CA PHE A 123 11.88 -0.47 -13.78
C PHE A 123 12.53 -1.69 -14.44
N ASN A 124 11.93 -2.87 -14.26
CA ASN A 124 12.37 -4.11 -14.90
C ASN A 124 11.18 -5.02 -15.24
N ASN A 125 10.50 -4.73 -16.34
CA ASN A 125 9.22 -5.36 -16.72
C ASN A 125 8.14 -5.23 -15.62
N GLY A 126 8.21 -4.14 -14.86
CA GLY A 126 7.43 -3.94 -13.65
C GLY A 126 8.25 -3.26 -12.58
N TYR A 127 7.69 -3.24 -11.39
CA TYR A 127 8.36 -2.80 -10.16
C TYR A 127 8.37 -3.94 -9.14
N ASP A 128 9.47 -4.00 -8.40
CA ASP A 128 9.64 -4.82 -7.21
C ASP A 128 10.53 -4.01 -6.25
N LEU A 129 9.88 -3.24 -5.39
CA LEU A 129 10.50 -2.15 -4.63
C LEU A 129 10.35 -2.38 -3.14
N THR A 130 11.40 -2.03 -2.40
CA THR A 130 11.38 -1.82 -0.96
C THR A 130 11.34 -0.33 -0.65
N PHE A 131 11.12 0.04 0.62
CA PHE A 131 11.28 1.44 1.00
C PHE A 131 12.70 1.97 0.73
N ALA A 132 13.74 1.12 0.80
CA ALA A 132 15.11 1.55 0.53
C ALA A 132 15.30 2.01 -0.93
N ASP A 133 14.60 1.39 -1.88
CA ASP A 133 14.64 1.78 -3.29
C ASP A 133 13.95 3.14 -3.54
N LEU A 134 12.97 3.46 -2.69
CA LEU A 134 12.16 4.68 -2.74
C LEU A 134 12.81 5.86 -1.99
N ALA A 135 13.52 5.58 -0.89
CA ALA A 135 13.83 6.56 0.16
C ALA A 135 14.48 7.85 -0.35
N ASP A 136 15.45 7.75 -1.25
CA ASP A 136 16.21 8.86 -1.85
C ASP A 136 15.52 9.48 -3.08
N LYS A 137 14.38 8.94 -3.51
CA LYS A 137 13.67 9.40 -4.70
C LYS A 137 12.79 10.59 -4.36
N THR A 138 12.70 11.54 -5.29
CA THR A 138 11.81 12.69 -5.16
C THR A 138 10.35 12.26 -5.02
N ALA A 139 9.69 12.81 -4.01
CA ALA A 139 8.28 12.66 -3.71
C ALA A 139 7.54 13.95 -4.11
N LYS A 140 6.52 13.82 -4.96
CA LYS A 140 5.60 14.92 -5.25
C LYS A 140 4.39 14.83 -4.34
N VAL A 141 3.90 15.97 -3.86
CA VAL A 141 2.73 16.06 -2.97
C VAL A 141 1.58 16.64 -3.77
N PHE A 142 0.43 15.98 -3.71
CA PHE A 142 -0.80 16.35 -4.38
C PHE A 142 -2.00 16.27 -3.44
N GLU A 143 -3.15 16.69 -3.95
CA GLU A 143 -4.45 16.59 -3.28
C GLU A 143 -4.50 17.34 -1.94
N ASN A 144 -3.73 18.42 -1.80
CA ASN A 144 -3.77 19.29 -0.63
C ASN A 144 -3.27 20.71 -0.99
N ALA A 145 -4.02 21.75 -0.60
CA ALA A 145 -3.60 23.13 -0.73
C ALA A 145 -2.80 23.65 0.48
N ASP A 146 -2.97 23.03 1.65
CA ASP A 146 -2.20 23.33 2.86
C ASP A 146 -1.14 22.25 3.11
N THR A 147 0.11 22.59 2.83
CA THR A 147 1.26 21.70 3.02
C THR A 147 2.06 22.03 4.28
N SER A 148 1.57 22.93 5.16
CA SER A 148 2.30 23.39 6.34
C SER A 148 2.56 22.30 7.39
N TRP A 149 1.77 21.22 7.36
CA TRP A 149 1.92 20.05 8.21
C TRP A 149 2.97 19.06 7.69
N LEU A 150 3.42 19.22 6.43
CA LEU A 150 4.47 18.40 5.85
C LEU A 150 5.86 18.98 6.17
N PRO A 151 6.89 18.12 6.23
CA PRO A 151 8.28 18.59 6.26
C PRO A 151 8.54 19.62 5.15
N ASN A 152 9.33 20.64 5.48
CA ASN A 152 9.69 21.73 4.55
C ASN A 152 8.49 22.32 3.76
N ASN A 153 7.31 22.36 4.37
CA ASN A 153 6.06 22.80 3.75
C ASN A 153 5.76 22.10 2.40
N GLY A 154 6.14 20.82 2.25
CA GLY A 154 5.88 20.03 1.03
C GLY A 154 6.87 20.24 -0.11
N VAL A 155 7.92 21.05 0.06
CA VAL A 155 8.84 21.41 -1.03
C VAL A 155 10.10 20.55 -1.02
N GLY A 156 10.47 20.03 -2.20
CA GLY A 156 11.77 19.35 -2.41
C GLY A 156 11.92 18.04 -1.64
N LEU A 157 10.81 17.35 -1.36
CA LEU A 157 10.79 16.17 -0.51
C LEU A 157 11.25 14.91 -1.23
N THR A 158 11.78 13.99 -0.44
CA THR A 158 12.01 12.59 -0.78
C THR A 158 11.02 11.69 -0.04
N PHE A 159 10.95 10.41 -0.41
CA PHE A 159 10.17 9.44 0.37
C PHE A 159 10.71 9.27 1.79
N ALA A 160 12.02 9.45 2.02
CA ALA A 160 12.62 9.41 3.35
C ALA A 160 12.07 10.50 4.27
N ASP A 161 11.91 11.72 3.76
CA ASP A 161 11.38 12.85 4.55
C ASP A 161 9.95 12.59 5.04
N LEU A 162 9.19 11.83 4.25
CA LEU A 162 7.79 11.48 4.51
C LEU A 162 7.66 10.13 5.24
N GLY A 163 8.76 9.48 5.59
CA GLY A 163 8.80 8.11 6.09
C GLY A 163 8.03 7.88 7.38
N GLU A 164 7.85 8.91 8.21
CA GLU A 164 7.12 8.81 9.49
C GLU A 164 5.60 8.94 9.35
N LEU A 165 5.11 9.41 8.20
CA LEU A 165 3.67 9.57 7.96
C LEU A 165 3.00 8.22 7.73
N VAL A 166 1.72 8.16 8.06
CA VAL A 166 0.92 6.95 7.98
C VAL A 166 0.32 6.82 6.59
N ILE A 167 0.46 5.64 5.98
CA ILE A 167 -0.28 5.27 4.78
C ILE A 167 -1.72 5.00 5.22
N GLN A 168 -2.66 5.83 4.77
CA GLN A 168 -4.07 5.68 5.09
C GLN A 168 -4.89 6.48 4.09
N ALA A 169 -5.80 5.81 3.39
CA ALA A 169 -6.80 6.52 2.61
C ALA A 169 -7.81 7.23 3.53
N PRO A 170 -8.23 8.46 3.17
CA PRO A 170 -9.36 9.10 3.84
C PRO A 170 -10.64 8.31 3.64
N THR A 171 -11.53 8.35 4.63
CA THR A 171 -12.83 7.70 4.59
C THR A 171 -13.75 8.31 3.53
N ILE A 172 -14.78 7.56 3.13
CA ILE A 172 -15.84 8.05 2.23
C ILE A 172 -16.46 9.36 2.77
N ALA A 173 -16.62 9.47 4.09
CA ALA A 173 -17.17 10.67 4.71
C ALA A 173 -16.23 11.88 4.58
N GLU A 174 -14.94 11.71 4.86
CA GLU A 174 -13.93 12.77 4.71
C GLU A 174 -13.80 13.22 3.24
N LEU A 175 -13.75 12.26 2.31
CA LEU A 175 -13.71 12.54 0.88
C LEU A 175 -14.98 13.21 0.35
N GLY A 176 -16.13 12.92 0.96
CA GLY A 176 -17.43 13.53 0.65
C GLY A 176 -17.55 14.98 1.16
N VAL A 177 -16.94 15.29 2.31
CA VAL A 177 -16.79 16.68 2.79
C VAL A 177 -15.81 17.45 1.91
N GLY A 178 -14.69 16.81 1.57
CA GLY A 178 -13.63 17.40 0.76
C GLY A 178 -12.84 18.49 1.48
N TRP A 179 -11.77 18.95 0.84
CA TRP A 179 -10.91 20.01 1.34
C TRP A 179 -10.29 20.79 0.18
N ALA A 180 -9.69 21.95 0.50
CA ALA A 180 -9.01 22.77 -0.50
C ALA A 180 -7.81 22.00 -1.09
N GLY A 181 -7.76 21.93 -2.42
CA GLY A 181 -6.73 21.19 -3.15
C GLY A 181 -7.08 19.74 -3.47
N LEU A 182 -8.21 19.21 -2.97
CA LEU A 182 -8.70 17.89 -3.40
C LEU A 182 -9.30 17.96 -4.81
N GLY A 183 -8.62 17.35 -5.76
CA GLY A 183 -8.97 17.31 -7.18
C GLY A 183 -9.91 16.17 -7.56
N THR A 184 -10.35 16.22 -8.82
CA THR A 184 -11.14 15.16 -9.47
C THR A 184 -10.29 13.99 -9.96
N GLY A 185 -8.96 14.16 -9.98
CA GLY A 185 -7.99 13.13 -10.32
C GLY A 185 -7.41 12.39 -9.11
N ALA A 186 -7.91 12.66 -7.90
CA ALA A 186 -7.44 12.03 -6.67
C ALA A 186 -7.65 10.50 -6.71
N PRO A 187 -6.78 9.67 -6.09
CA PRO A 187 -6.90 8.21 -6.06
C PRO A 187 -8.11 7.73 -5.22
N ARG A 188 -9.29 7.85 -5.79
CA ARG A 188 -10.58 7.39 -5.24
C ARG A 188 -11.51 6.96 -6.36
N GLU A 189 -12.39 6.03 -6.06
CA GLU A 189 -13.39 5.53 -7.00
C GLU A 189 -14.45 6.60 -7.28
N LEU A 190 -14.68 6.82 -8.57
CA LEU A 190 -15.67 7.72 -9.11
C LEU A 190 -17.07 7.28 -8.67
N GLY A 191 -17.79 8.18 -7.99
CA GLY A 191 -19.18 7.98 -7.59
C GLY A 191 -19.38 7.33 -6.21
N THR A 192 -18.40 6.57 -5.71
CA THR A 192 -18.48 5.95 -4.37
C THR A 192 -17.55 6.61 -3.34
N ASN A 193 -16.50 7.30 -3.80
CA ASN A 193 -15.41 7.83 -2.97
C ASN A 193 -14.67 6.75 -2.15
N VAL A 194 -14.74 5.48 -2.53
CA VAL A 194 -13.86 4.45 -1.94
C VAL A 194 -12.43 4.75 -2.34
N ALA A 195 -11.49 4.71 -1.40
CA ALA A 195 -10.08 4.98 -1.64
C ALA A 195 -9.22 3.94 -0.91
N TYR A 196 -7.97 3.82 -1.34
CA TYR A 196 -7.02 2.80 -0.87
C TYR A 196 -5.68 3.45 -0.55
N GLY A 197 -4.98 3.03 0.52
CA GLY A 197 -3.73 3.70 0.92
C GLY A 197 -2.62 3.65 -0.12
N VAL A 198 -2.54 2.55 -0.89
CA VAL A 198 -1.50 2.32 -1.92
C VAL A 198 -2.17 2.18 -3.27
N ASN A 199 -1.67 2.86 -4.30
CA ASN A 199 -2.29 2.86 -5.62
C ASN A 199 -1.27 2.88 -6.76
N TRP A 200 -1.50 2.01 -7.74
CA TRP A 200 -0.94 2.13 -9.08
C TRP A 200 -1.94 2.85 -9.97
N ILE A 201 -1.53 3.96 -10.57
CA ILE A 201 -2.43 4.79 -11.39
C ILE A 201 -2.03 4.73 -12.86
N PHE A 202 -3.05 4.57 -13.69
CA PHE A 202 -2.96 4.45 -15.14
C PHE A 202 -3.73 5.61 -15.79
N GLY A 203 -3.12 6.29 -16.77
CA GLY A 203 -3.73 7.39 -17.51
C GLY A 203 -3.39 8.79 -16.98
N ASP A 204 -4.31 9.75 -17.18
CA ASP A 204 -4.17 11.22 -17.06
C ASP A 204 -3.84 11.92 -18.40
N THR A 205 -2.62 11.81 -18.91
CA THR A 205 -2.21 12.37 -20.22
C THR A 205 -1.91 11.25 -21.22
N LEU A 206 -2.68 11.17 -22.31
CA LEU A 206 -2.58 10.11 -23.33
C LEU A 206 -1.15 9.96 -23.91
N GLU A 207 -0.43 11.07 -24.05
CA GLU A 207 0.96 11.09 -24.57
C GLU A 207 1.95 10.32 -23.70
N ASN A 208 1.66 10.13 -22.40
CA ASN A 208 2.50 9.31 -21.52
C ASN A 208 2.31 7.81 -21.77
N TYR A 209 1.35 7.39 -22.60
CA TYR A 209 0.79 6.03 -22.59
C TYR A 209 0.59 5.32 -23.93
N VAL A 210 0.84 5.93 -25.10
CA VAL A 210 0.69 5.17 -26.37
C VAL A 210 1.64 5.56 -27.51
N SER A 211 2.17 4.53 -28.18
CA SER A 211 2.05 4.37 -29.63
C SER A 211 2.10 2.87 -30.03
N GLY A 212 0.93 2.25 -30.32
CA GLY A 212 0.82 0.99 -31.08
C GLY A 212 -0.17 -0.10 -30.60
N GLY A 213 -0.67 -0.09 -29.35
CA GLY A 213 -1.51 -1.17 -28.78
C GLY A 213 -2.29 -0.78 -27.51
N PRO A 214 -3.18 -1.64 -26.98
CA PRO A 214 -4.20 -1.29 -26.00
C PRO A 214 -3.66 -1.18 -24.57
N GLY A 215 -3.08 -0.03 -24.20
CA GLY A 215 -2.82 0.34 -22.80
C GLY A 215 -1.86 -0.58 -22.01
N TYR A 216 -2.19 -0.89 -20.75
CA TYR A 216 -1.38 -1.69 -19.82
C TYR A 216 -1.98 -3.08 -19.61
N ALA A 217 -1.17 -4.14 -19.76
CA ALA A 217 -1.47 -5.43 -19.17
C ALA A 217 -0.57 -5.64 -17.95
N VAL A 218 -1.15 -5.87 -16.78
CA VAL A 218 -0.43 -6.01 -15.52
C VAL A 218 -0.90 -7.21 -14.71
N SER A 219 0.00 -7.76 -13.91
CA SER A 219 -0.29 -8.89 -13.04
C SER A 219 0.48 -8.79 -11.72
N SER A 220 0.07 -9.64 -10.78
CA SER A 220 0.76 -9.85 -9.51
C SER A 220 1.05 -8.56 -8.73
N PRO A 221 0.09 -7.62 -8.59
CA PRO A 221 0.31 -6.48 -7.72
C PRO A 221 0.41 -6.97 -6.28
N SER A 222 1.39 -6.48 -5.53
CA SER A 222 1.58 -6.84 -4.12
C SER A 222 2.08 -5.66 -3.32
N VAL A 223 1.68 -5.62 -2.05
CA VAL A 223 2.23 -4.69 -1.08
C VAL A 223 2.30 -5.36 0.28
N THR A 224 3.39 -5.14 1.01
CA THR A 224 3.57 -5.64 2.37
C THR A 224 4.25 -4.59 3.23
N ALA A 225 3.92 -4.58 4.51
CA ALA A 225 4.63 -3.79 5.50
C ALA A 225 5.68 -4.67 6.19
N ALA A 226 6.90 -4.18 6.31
CA ALA A 226 7.90 -4.66 7.24
C ALA A 226 7.45 -4.28 8.66
N VAL A 227 6.57 -5.08 9.24
CA VAL A 227 6.15 -4.93 10.64
C VAL A 227 7.29 -5.46 11.52
N PRO A 228 7.87 -4.66 12.43
CA PRO A 228 8.73 -5.21 13.46
C PRO A 228 7.93 -6.21 14.27
N GLU A 229 8.44 -7.46 14.38
CA GLU A 229 7.84 -8.55 15.16
C GLU A 229 7.14 -8.00 16.42
N PRO A 230 5.80 -8.13 16.53
CA PRO A 230 5.09 -7.48 17.62
C PRO A 230 5.65 -8.01 18.93
N SER A 231 5.88 -7.08 19.87
CA SER A 231 6.41 -7.39 21.21
C SER A 231 5.58 -8.41 21.98
N SER A 232 4.40 -8.78 21.47
CA SER A 232 3.59 -9.91 21.92
C SER A 232 4.35 -11.24 21.91
N LEU A 233 5.27 -11.47 20.96
CA LEU A 233 6.10 -12.68 20.94
C LEU A 233 7.13 -12.66 22.09
N VAL A 234 7.68 -11.49 22.39
CA VAL A 234 8.53 -11.26 23.57
C VAL A 234 7.73 -11.40 24.87
N ILE A 235 6.52 -10.85 24.94
CA ILE A 235 5.62 -10.96 26.10
C ILE A 235 5.19 -12.41 26.32
N ALA A 236 4.85 -13.14 25.26
CA ALA A 236 4.53 -14.57 25.32
C ALA A 236 5.73 -15.41 25.79
N CYS A 237 6.93 -15.14 25.24
CA CYS A 237 8.17 -15.79 25.67
C CYS A 237 8.49 -15.48 27.14
N CYS A 238 8.40 -14.23 27.57
CA CYS A 238 8.62 -13.80 28.95
C CYS A 238 7.58 -14.41 29.91
N GLY A 239 6.32 -14.49 29.50
CA GLY A 239 5.25 -15.14 30.27
C GLY A 239 5.51 -16.64 30.49
N LEU A 240 5.96 -17.35 29.45
CA LEU A 240 6.33 -18.77 29.54
C LEU A 240 7.55 -19.02 30.44
N VAL A 241 8.56 -18.14 30.37
CA VAL A 241 9.74 -18.21 31.26
C VAL A 241 9.34 -17.95 32.72
N ALA A 242 8.51 -16.93 32.98
CA ALA A 242 8.02 -16.62 34.32
C ALA A 242 7.19 -17.78 34.92
N ALA A 243 6.32 -18.40 34.11
CA ALA A 243 5.57 -19.60 34.51
C ALA A 243 6.50 -20.80 34.82
N GLY A 244 7.50 -21.05 33.97
CA GLY A 244 8.47 -22.13 34.15
C GLY A 244 9.32 -22.00 35.42
N VAL A 245 9.76 -20.78 35.76
CA VAL A 245 10.51 -20.50 37.00
C VAL A 245 9.62 -20.71 38.23
N SER A 246 8.35 -20.31 38.16
CA SER A 246 7.38 -20.47 39.24
C SER A 246 7.09 -21.94 39.55
N PHE A 247 6.96 -22.79 38.52
CA PHE A 247 6.79 -24.24 38.68
C PHE A 247 8.01 -24.93 39.28
N ARG A 248 9.23 -24.51 38.90
CA ARG A 248 10.47 -25.06 39.49
C ARG A 248 10.62 -24.70 40.97
N ARG A 249 10.27 -23.48 41.37
CA ARG A 249 10.33 -23.04 42.78
C ARG A 249 9.35 -23.82 43.65
N ARG A 250 8.12 -24.05 43.18
CA ARG A 250 7.10 -24.83 43.93
C ARG A 250 7.52 -26.29 44.14
N LYS A 251 8.17 -26.93 43.15
CA LYS A 251 8.68 -28.30 43.31
C LYS A 251 9.81 -28.42 44.33
N ARG A 252 10.71 -27.42 44.44
CA ARG A 252 11.80 -27.44 45.42
C ARG A 252 11.32 -27.22 46.86
N ALA A 253 10.35 -26.34 47.06
CA ALA A 253 9.76 -26.10 48.39
C ALA A 253 9.05 -27.34 48.96
N ALA A 254 8.41 -28.15 48.11
CA ALA A 254 7.75 -29.39 48.53
C ALA A 254 8.73 -30.53 48.90
N VAL A 255 9.97 -30.50 48.39
CA VAL A 255 11.00 -31.51 48.70
C VAL A 255 11.77 -31.18 49.98
N ALA A 256 11.83 -29.91 50.39
CA ALA A 256 12.48 -29.48 51.62
C ALA A 256 11.59 -29.60 52.89
N ALA A 257 10.33 -30.01 52.71
CA ALA A 257 9.33 -30.14 53.79
C ALA A 257 9.07 -31.61 54.21
N VAL A 258 9.97 -32.53 53.81
CA VAL A 258 10.01 -33.95 54.22
C VAL A 258 11.33 -34.19 54.94
#